data_AF-A0AAP8G8A5-F1
#
_entry.id   AF-A0AAP8G8A5-F1
#
_cell.length_a   1.000
_cell.length_b   1.000
_cell.length_c   1.000
_cell.angle_alpha   90.00
_cell.angle_beta   90.00
_cell.angle_gamma   90.00
#
_symmetry.space_group_name_H-M   'P 1'
#
loop_
_entity.id
_entity.type
_entity.pdbx_description
1 polymer ?
#
loop_
_entity_poly.entity_id
_entity_poly.type
_entity_poly.pdbx_seq_one_letter_code
_entity_poly.pdbx_strand_id
1 'polypeptide(L)'
;MSAPSSTQGVWLKCHVRELAPWATMTERVLSEIISTVEQMKGAAAAQVLRQHGIERLHEVIDTDDVTSLRNQVLERLRQPLLAMATAVGRQVLGWDGDFYVDDYLILRINFPYEVARKTNPASENPGIGRLSATVREQFQARKVIDPVYAPKDYHRGHPPAAWAHGPHIDSWAGHSRDGRNIWWAIGEVPAEAGMVLYPELANASLPCERRTLYLQAGYRLPVPTYLPLAAGEMLVFDPEVLHGTHLNTTDATRVAISMRLNASRPTFDPACFYSREFWRRAADIEQGHDEVLHLRREDNFGAPVAAAPVQTPAAVPVIAGQLDQANGVIHGQLPAAGPDTQRIIVDAAPYRIMLVRTSDGTRAYDAACPHYGVDLADGGCDSDSDKVYCPACAISFDLQTGKSSCPSLTLQPYDIRQDGAAIRIRVAPPEAVAP
;
A
#
# COMPACT_ATOMS: atom_id res chain seq x y z
N MET A 1 31.62 1.46 20.34
CA MET A 1 30.59 2.37 19.82
C MET A 1 29.98 1.68 18.61
N SER A 2 28.80 1.12 18.79
CA SER A 2 28.07 0.38 17.75
C SER A 2 27.63 1.34 16.66
N ALA A 3 27.77 0.96 15.39
CA ALA A 3 27.27 1.75 14.28
C ALA A 3 25.75 1.98 14.44
N PRO A 4 25.23 3.19 14.14
CA PRO A 4 23.78 3.42 14.12
C PRO A 4 23.14 2.48 13.10
N SER A 5 22.01 1.84 13.46
CA SER A 5 21.28 0.97 12.54
C SER A 5 20.76 1.79 11.36
N SER A 6 20.78 1.19 10.17
CA SER A 6 20.44 1.77 8.86
C SER A 6 19.00 2.30 8.71
N THR A 7 18.22 2.33 9.78
CA THR A 7 16.82 2.81 9.82
C THR A 7 16.68 4.27 10.27
N GLN A 8 17.74 4.87 10.84
CA GLN A 8 17.73 6.27 11.27
C GLN A 8 17.82 7.23 10.06
N GLY A 9 16.67 7.59 9.48
CA GLY A 9 16.59 8.62 8.43
C GLY A 9 15.56 8.34 7.31
N VAL A 10 15.02 7.13 7.28
CA VAL A 10 14.10 6.65 6.24
C VAL A 10 12.65 7.08 6.53
N TRP A 11 12.29 7.05 7.80
CA TRP A 11 10.99 7.49 8.30
C TRP A 11 11.09 7.85 9.78
N LEU A 12 10.08 8.57 10.27
CA LEU A 12 9.86 8.86 11.68
C LEU A 12 8.37 8.81 11.98
N LYS A 13 8.07 8.68 13.28
CA LYS A 13 6.71 8.70 13.81
C LYS A 13 6.60 9.88 14.77
N CYS A 14 5.55 10.68 14.62
CA CYS A 14 5.25 11.81 15.50
C CYS A 14 3.74 11.89 15.76
N HIS A 15 3.33 12.66 16.76
CA HIS A 15 1.92 12.81 17.09
C HIS A 15 1.46 14.26 16.85
N VAL A 16 0.28 14.47 16.25
CA VAL A 16 -0.21 15.83 15.94
C VAL A 16 -0.35 16.72 17.19
N ARG A 17 -0.68 16.15 18.35
CA ARG A 17 -0.64 16.77 19.69
C ARG A 17 0.68 17.41 20.08
N GLU A 18 1.80 16.99 19.50
CA GLU A 18 3.11 17.60 19.72
C GLU A 18 3.26 18.91 18.95
N LEU A 19 2.39 19.17 17.97
CA LEU A 19 2.32 20.41 17.20
C LEU A 19 1.35 21.37 17.90
N ALA A 20 1.86 22.23 18.78
CA ALA A 20 1.05 22.97 19.76
C ALA A 20 -0.19 23.74 19.23
N PRO A 21 -0.21 24.43 18.07
CA PRO A 21 -1.45 25.03 17.58
C PRO A 21 -2.41 24.03 16.91
N TRP A 22 -1.95 22.80 16.66
CA TRP A 22 -2.66 21.75 15.93
C TRP A 22 -3.06 20.57 16.82
N ALA A 23 -2.90 20.66 18.13
CA ALA A 23 -3.10 19.52 19.02
C ALA A 23 -4.52 18.92 18.98
N THR A 24 -5.52 19.72 18.57
CA THR A 24 -6.92 19.32 18.42
C THR A 24 -7.33 19.06 16.97
N MET A 25 -6.36 18.99 16.05
CA MET A 25 -6.64 18.90 14.61
C MET A 25 -7.25 17.55 14.24
N THR A 26 -6.92 16.45 14.94
CA THR A 26 -7.59 15.15 14.73
C THR A 26 -9.08 15.26 15.04
N GLU A 27 -9.42 15.86 16.19
CA GLU A 27 -10.80 16.04 16.64
C GLU A 27 -11.57 16.96 15.68
N ARG A 28 -10.92 17.98 15.12
CA ARG A 28 -11.49 18.83 14.08
C ARG A 28 -11.81 18.05 12.80
N VAL A 29 -10.88 17.21 12.32
CA VAL A 29 -11.11 16.35 11.15
C VAL A 29 -12.27 15.38 11.41
N LEU A 30 -12.28 14.71 12.56
CA LEU A 30 -13.35 13.80 12.96
C LEU A 30 -14.71 14.51 13.00
N SER A 31 -14.79 15.69 13.61
CA SER A 31 -16.02 16.47 13.69
C SER A 31 -16.53 16.86 12.30
N GLU A 32 -15.64 17.21 11.37
CA GLU A 32 -16.02 17.56 10.00
C GLU A 32 -16.56 16.35 9.23
N ILE A 33 -15.91 15.19 9.39
CA ILE A 33 -16.40 13.94 8.79
C ILE A 33 -17.78 13.60 9.34
N ILE A 34 -17.97 13.61 10.66
CA ILE A 34 -19.25 13.29 11.31
C ILE A 34 -20.34 14.28 10.89
N SER A 35 -20.03 15.58 10.85
CA SER A 35 -21.00 16.61 10.41
C SER A 35 -21.40 16.42 8.94
N THR A 36 -20.45 16.05 8.09
CA THR A 36 -20.74 15.77 6.67
C THR A 36 -21.58 14.50 6.53
N VAL A 37 -21.31 13.44 7.30
CA VAL A 37 -22.17 12.24 7.34
C VAL A 37 -23.57 12.58 7.84
N GLU A 38 -23.71 13.43 8.86
CA GLU A 38 -25.01 13.92 9.34
C GLU A 38 -25.81 14.61 8.23
N GLN A 39 -25.15 15.46 7.44
CA GLN A 39 -25.77 16.15 6.30
C GLN A 39 -26.19 15.18 5.19
N MET A 40 -25.41 14.12 4.95
CA MET A 40 -25.66 13.15 3.88
C MET A 40 -26.67 12.06 4.25
N LYS A 41 -26.67 11.60 5.51
CA LYS A 41 -27.38 10.40 5.97
C LYS A 41 -28.28 10.62 7.19
N GLY A 42 -28.28 11.83 7.76
CA GLY A 42 -29.10 12.21 8.91
C GLY A 42 -28.46 11.98 10.27
N ALA A 43 -29.12 12.48 11.31
CA ALA A 43 -28.61 12.49 12.69
C ALA A 43 -28.33 11.09 13.26
N ALA A 44 -29.11 10.08 12.87
CA ALA A 44 -28.92 8.70 13.33
C ALA A 44 -27.57 8.12 12.89
N ALA A 45 -27.18 8.34 11.64
CA ALA A 45 -25.88 7.91 11.11
C ALA A 45 -24.71 8.59 11.85
N ALA A 46 -24.82 9.89 12.09
CA ALA A 46 -23.81 10.63 12.85
C ALA A 46 -23.73 10.18 14.31
N GLN A 47 -24.86 9.83 14.92
CA GLN A 47 -24.91 9.31 16.29
C GLN A 47 -24.14 7.99 16.44
N VAL A 48 -24.24 7.07 15.46
CA VAL A 48 -23.45 5.83 15.44
C VAL A 48 -21.95 6.15 15.50
N LEU A 49 -21.47 7.08 14.67
CA LEU A 49 -20.04 7.46 14.65
C LEU A 49 -19.59 8.14 15.94
N ARG A 50 -20.44 8.97 16.56
CA ARG A 50 -20.14 9.59 17.86
C ARG A 50 -20.04 8.56 18.99
N GLN A 51 -20.82 7.48 18.92
CA GLN A 51 -20.86 6.44 19.95
C GLN A 51 -19.81 5.36 19.76
N HIS A 52 -19.53 4.97 18.52
CA HIS A 52 -18.72 3.80 18.19
C HIS A 52 -17.42 4.11 17.45
N GLY A 53 -17.15 5.39 17.17
CA GLY A 53 -15.93 5.82 16.49
C GLY A 53 -16.05 5.83 14.96
N ILE A 54 -15.02 6.41 14.33
CA ILE A 54 -14.96 6.55 12.86
C ILE A 54 -14.69 5.21 12.17
N GLU A 55 -14.20 4.23 12.92
CA GLU A 55 -13.97 2.85 12.52
C GLU A 55 -15.26 2.18 12.01
N ARG A 56 -16.44 2.67 12.44
CA ARG A 56 -17.76 2.21 11.98
C ARG A 56 -18.32 2.99 10.79
N LEU A 57 -17.52 3.81 10.11
CA LEU A 57 -17.99 4.61 8.96
C LEU A 57 -18.67 3.78 7.87
N HIS A 58 -18.13 2.61 7.56
CA HIS A 58 -18.72 1.66 6.60
C HIS A 58 -20.10 1.11 6.98
N GLU A 59 -20.58 1.31 8.20
CA GLU A 59 -21.93 0.90 8.62
C GLU A 59 -23.00 1.95 8.32
N VAL A 60 -22.59 3.19 8.07
CA VAL A 60 -23.50 4.33 7.93
C VAL A 60 -23.42 5.02 6.58
N ILE A 61 -22.37 4.76 5.80
CA ILE A 61 -22.26 5.19 4.40
C ILE A 61 -21.81 4.01 3.51
N ASP A 62 -22.16 4.09 2.23
CA ASP A 62 -21.70 3.15 1.21
C ASP A 62 -20.43 3.68 0.50
N THR A 63 -19.79 2.84 -0.31
CA THR A 63 -18.58 3.26 -1.06
C THR A 63 -18.85 4.35 -2.09
N ASP A 64 -20.08 4.43 -2.60
CA ASP A 64 -20.50 5.48 -3.54
C ASP A 64 -20.57 6.86 -2.86
N ASP A 65 -20.77 6.90 -1.54
CA ASP A 65 -20.80 8.14 -0.75
C ASP A 65 -19.40 8.72 -0.49
N VAL A 66 -18.36 7.89 -0.54
CA VAL A 66 -16.97 8.26 -0.18
C VAL A 66 -16.48 9.46 -0.99
N THR A 67 -16.81 9.50 -2.29
CA THR A 67 -16.42 10.61 -3.18
C THR A 67 -16.99 11.93 -2.67
N SER A 68 -18.28 11.96 -2.32
CA SER A 68 -18.96 13.17 -1.85
C SER A 68 -18.44 13.61 -0.49
N LEU A 69 -18.31 12.67 0.46
CA LEU A 69 -17.76 12.91 1.78
C LEU A 69 -16.34 13.51 1.69
N ARG A 70 -15.47 12.87 0.92
CA ARG A 70 -14.09 13.32 0.69
C ARG A 70 -14.04 14.74 0.13
N ASN A 71 -14.85 15.04 -0.88
CA ASN A 71 -14.87 16.35 -1.51
C ASN A 71 -15.23 17.44 -0.50
N GLN A 72 -16.31 17.25 0.25
CA GLN A 72 -16.80 18.24 1.20
C GLN A 72 -15.82 18.45 2.37
N VAL A 73 -15.28 17.37 2.94
CA VAL A 73 -14.32 17.45 4.05
C VAL A 73 -13.03 18.12 3.61
N LEU A 74 -12.46 17.73 2.47
CA LEU A 74 -11.22 18.33 1.98
C LEU A 74 -11.39 19.78 1.55
N GLU A 75 -12.56 20.17 1.02
CA GLU A 75 -12.83 21.57 0.69
C GLU A 75 -12.86 22.43 1.96
N ARG A 76 -13.56 22.00 3.01
CA ARG A 76 -13.68 22.74 4.28
C ARG A 76 -12.38 22.77 5.09
N LEU A 77 -11.55 21.74 5.00
CA LEU A 77 -10.32 21.61 5.79
C LEU A 77 -9.04 21.92 5.04
N ARG A 78 -9.08 22.31 3.75
CA ARG A 78 -7.88 22.52 2.93
C ARG A 78 -6.84 23.42 3.59
N GLN A 79 -7.20 24.65 3.95
CA GLN A 79 -6.25 25.61 4.52
C GLN A 79 -5.67 25.12 5.87
N PRO A 80 -6.49 24.63 6.83
CA PRO A 80 -5.96 23.98 8.03
C PRO A 80 -5.00 22.82 7.76
N LEU A 81 -5.29 21.97 6.77
CA LEU A 81 -4.43 20.83 6.44
C LEU A 81 -3.09 21.27 5.85
N LEU A 82 -3.10 22.25 4.94
CA LEU A 82 -1.87 22.84 4.37
C LEU A 82 -1.00 23.51 5.43
N ALA A 83 -1.62 24.25 6.35
CA ALA A 83 -0.93 24.90 7.46
C ALA A 83 -0.39 23.88 8.48
N MET A 84 -1.09 22.77 8.72
CA MET A 84 -0.60 21.68 9.56
C MET A 84 0.57 20.94 8.88
N ALA A 85 0.50 20.67 7.57
CA ALA A 85 1.63 20.12 6.81
C ALA A 85 2.86 21.04 6.93
N THR A 86 2.66 22.36 6.84
CA THR A 86 3.71 23.35 7.06
C THR A 86 4.32 23.24 8.47
N ALA A 87 3.49 23.08 9.50
CA ALA A 87 3.97 22.88 10.86
C ALA A 87 4.81 21.60 11.03
N VAL A 88 4.49 20.51 10.31
CA VAL A 88 5.36 19.32 10.26
C VAL A 88 6.73 19.65 9.68
N GLY A 89 6.79 20.40 8.56
CA GLY A 89 8.05 20.85 7.97
C GLY A 89 8.91 21.66 8.95
N ARG A 90 8.30 22.58 9.71
CA ARG A 90 8.99 23.41 10.70
C ARG A 90 9.41 22.65 11.95
N GLN A 91 8.46 21.97 12.61
CA GLN A 91 8.63 21.49 13.98
C GLN A 91 9.16 20.05 14.05
N VAL A 92 8.86 19.23 13.04
CA VAL A 92 9.26 17.81 13.02
C VAL A 92 10.49 17.60 12.14
N LEU A 93 10.51 18.23 10.97
CA LEU A 93 11.63 18.10 10.03
C LEU A 93 12.71 19.16 10.23
N GLY A 94 12.45 20.19 11.04
CA GLY A 94 13.44 21.22 11.39
C GLY A 94 13.85 22.11 10.21
N TRP A 95 12.95 22.35 9.25
CA TRP A 95 13.25 23.18 8.08
C TRP A 95 13.07 24.67 8.39
N ASP A 96 14.18 25.42 8.42
CA ASP A 96 14.18 26.87 8.68
C ASP A 96 13.95 27.71 7.42
N GLY A 97 14.34 27.20 6.25
CA GLY A 97 14.14 27.86 4.95
C GLY A 97 12.71 27.77 4.43
N ASP A 98 12.38 28.51 3.37
CA ASP A 98 11.12 28.29 2.66
C ASP A 98 11.14 26.91 1.97
N PHE A 99 9.98 26.28 1.87
CA PHE A 99 9.82 24.93 1.32
C PHE A 99 8.45 24.80 0.64
N TYR A 100 8.20 23.67 -0.02
CA TYR A 100 7.01 23.47 -0.83
C TYR A 100 6.05 22.46 -0.20
N VAL A 101 4.75 22.76 -0.29
CA VAL A 101 3.65 21.89 0.15
C VAL A 101 2.84 21.48 -1.09
N ASP A 102 2.63 20.19 -1.29
CA ASP A 102 1.85 19.64 -2.40
C ASP A 102 0.37 20.06 -2.25
N ASP A 103 -0.23 20.62 -3.30
CA ASP A 103 -1.66 20.98 -3.27
C ASP A 103 -2.57 19.73 -3.34
N TYR A 104 -2.01 18.58 -3.69
CA TYR A 104 -2.71 17.30 -3.76
C TYR A 104 -2.91 16.69 -2.36
N LEU A 105 -4.10 16.88 -1.79
CA LEU A 105 -4.48 16.33 -0.49
C LEU A 105 -5.31 15.05 -0.66
N ILE A 106 -5.09 14.06 0.20
CA ILE A 106 -5.84 12.79 0.16
C ILE A 106 -6.52 12.56 1.50
N LEU A 107 -7.84 12.40 1.52
CA LEU A 107 -8.57 11.77 2.63
C LEU A 107 -8.83 10.31 2.25
N ARG A 108 -8.01 9.42 2.80
CA ARG A 108 -8.08 7.98 2.58
C ARG A 108 -9.16 7.38 3.47
N ILE A 109 -10.13 6.72 2.86
CA ILE A 109 -11.20 5.99 3.55
C ILE A 109 -11.20 4.59 2.96
N ASN A 110 -10.74 3.62 3.75
CA ASN A 110 -10.61 2.24 3.35
C ASN A 110 -11.53 1.38 4.21
N PHE A 111 -12.61 0.88 3.63
CA PHE A 111 -13.51 -0.06 4.30
C PHE A 111 -12.81 -1.41 4.55
N PRO A 112 -13.33 -2.22 5.50
CA PRO A 112 -13.02 -3.63 5.57
C PRO A 112 -13.09 -4.29 4.20
N TYR A 113 -12.11 -5.11 3.85
CA TYR A 113 -12.09 -5.77 2.53
C TYR A 113 -13.35 -6.59 2.27
N GLU A 114 -13.90 -7.26 3.29
CA GLU A 114 -15.16 -8.02 3.18
C GLU A 114 -16.38 -7.18 2.79
N VAL A 115 -16.36 -5.90 3.16
CA VAL A 115 -17.38 -4.92 2.77
C VAL A 115 -17.04 -4.39 1.38
N ALA A 116 -15.81 -3.91 1.22
CA ALA A 116 -15.35 -3.25 0.00
C ALA A 116 -15.45 -4.14 -1.25
N ARG A 117 -15.17 -5.44 -1.14
CA ARG A 117 -15.19 -6.37 -2.30
C ARG A 117 -16.58 -6.63 -2.89
N LYS A 118 -17.64 -6.25 -2.18
CA LYS A 118 -19.04 -6.45 -2.58
C LYS A 118 -19.67 -5.21 -3.22
N THR A 119 -18.84 -4.22 -3.55
CA THR A 119 -19.31 -2.88 -3.91
C THR A 119 -19.35 -2.67 -5.42
N ASN A 120 -19.92 -1.54 -5.82
CA ASN A 120 -20.06 -1.15 -7.21
C ASN A 120 -18.68 -1.01 -7.88
N PRO A 121 -18.43 -1.61 -9.07
CA PRO A 121 -17.22 -1.40 -9.86
C PRO A 121 -16.91 0.06 -10.22
N ALA A 122 -17.91 0.95 -10.15
CA ALA A 122 -17.74 2.39 -10.35
C ALA A 122 -17.30 3.16 -9.10
N SER A 123 -17.23 2.51 -7.93
CA SER A 123 -16.76 3.14 -6.69
C SER A 123 -15.37 3.74 -6.87
N GLU A 124 -15.06 4.80 -6.13
CA GLU A 124 -13.76 5.44 -6.20
C GLU A 124 -12.69 4.63 -5.45
N ASN A 125 -11.45 4.63 -5.95
CA ASN A 125 -10.31 4.12 -5.21
C ASN A 125 -10.09 4.95 -3.92
N PRO A 126 -9.90 4.32 -2.75
CA PRO A 126 -9.59 4.98 -1.48
C PRO A 126 -8.39 5.93 -1.50
N GLY A 127 -7.43 5.73 -2.40
CA GLY A 127 -6.19 6.50 -2.49
C GLY A 127 -6.23 7.75 -3.38
N ILE A 128 -7.38 8.12 -3.96
CA ILE A 128 -7.46 9.29 -4.85
C ILE A 128 -7.54 10.59 -4.04
N GLY A 129 -6.62 11.51 -4.32
CA GLY A 129 -6.59 12.86 -3.77
C GLY A 129 -7.32 13.92 -4.59
N ARG A 130 -7.30 15.14 -4.07
CA ARG A 130 -7.95 16.33 -4.61
C ARG A 130 -7.00 17.51 -4.64
N LEU A 131 -6.95 18.17 -5.79
CA LEU A 131 -6.39 19.51 -5.94
C LEU A 131 -7.43 20.57 -5.52
N SER A 132 -6.92 21.74 -5.15
CA SER A 132 -7.68 22.96 -4.96
C SER A 132 -8.48 23.31 -6.22
N ALA A 133 -9.66 23.90 -6.03
CA ALA A 133 -10.57 24.20 -7.13
C ALA A 133 -9.94 25.08 -8.21
N THR A 134 -9.06 26.00 -7.82
CA THR A 134 -8.37 26.99 -8.67
C THR A 134 -7.48 26.37 -9.74
N VAL A 135 -6.99 25.14 -9.56
CA VAL A 135 -6.07 24.48 -10.51
C VAL A 135 -6.66 23.23 -11.18
N ARG A 136 -7.92 22.87 -10.89
CA ARG A 136 -8.53 21.64 -11.43
C ARG A 136 -8.61 21.65 -12.96
N GLU A 137 -9.02 22.76 -13.55
CA GLU A 137 -9.14 22.89 -15.01
C GLU A 137 -7.77 22.75 -15.69
N GLN A 138 -6.76 23.43 -15.16
CA GLN A 138 -5.39 23.35 -15.65
C GLN A 138 -4.80 21.94 -15.51
N PHE A 139 -5.08 21.25 -14.41
CA PHE A 139 -4.71 19.85 -14.23
C PHE A 139 -5.36 18.94 -15.28
N GLN A 140 -6.67 19.08 -15.53
CA GLN A 140 -7.35 18.27 -16.54
C GLN A 140 -6.82 18.54 -17.95
N ALA A 141 -6.51 19.80 -18.29
CA ALA A 141 -5.94 20.18 -19.58
C ALA A 141 -4.55 19.57 -19.83
N ARG A 142 -3.79 19.27 -18.76
CA ARG A 142 -2.45 18.65 -18.84
C ARG A 142 -2.45 17.15 -18.56
N LYS A 143 -3.60 16.53 -18.31
CA LYS A 143 -3.67 15.12 -17.97
C LYS A 143 -3.17 14.26 -19.15
N VAL A 144 -2.03 13.61 -18.95
CA VAL A 144 -1.49 12.62 -19.89
C VAL A 144 -1.98 11.24 -19.48
N ILE A 145 -2.49 10.48 -20.44
CA ILE A 145 -2.84 9.06 -20.27
C ILE A 145 -1.86 8.27 -21.13
N ASP A 146 -1.00 7.50 -20.48
CA ASP A 146 -0.15 6.53 -21.17
C ASP A 146 -1.02 5.34 -21.63
N PRO A 147 -1.01 4.95 -22.91
CA PRO A 147 -1.84 3.88 -23.43
C PRO A 147 -1.53 2.50 -22.81
N VAL A 148 -0.34 2.29 -22.24
CA VAL A 148 -0.01 1.03 -21.56
C VAL A 148 -0.34 1.04 -20.07
N TYR A 149 -0.64 2.21 -19.50
CA TYR A 149 -0.98 2.33 -18.08
C TYR A 149 -2.36 1.73 -17.79
N ALA A 150 -2.35 0.60 -17.11
CA ALA A 150 -3.50 -0.24 -16.80
C ALA A 150 -3.47 -0.68 -15.32
N PRO A 151 -3.63 0.25 -14.36
CA PRO A 151 -3.60 -0.08 -12.93
C PRO A 151 -4.72 -1.05 -12.53
N LYS A 152 -5.81 -1.11 -13.29
CA LYS A 152 -6.92 -2.05 -13.06
C LYS A 152 -6.50 -3.52 -13.16
N ASP A 153 -5.58 -3.83 -14.07
CA ASP A 153 -5.14 -5.20 -14.33
C ASP A 153 -4.46 -5.82 -13.10
N TYR A 154 -3.74 -4.99 -12.34
CA TYR A 154 -3.07 -5.38 -11.10
C TYR A 154 -4.06 -5.93 -10.06
N HIS A 155 -5.26 -5.35 -10.00
CA HIS A 155 -6.25 -5.64 -8.96
C HIS A 155 -7.22 -6.77 -9.35
N ARG A 156 -6.96 -7.49 -10.46
CA ARG A 156 -7.67 -8.73 -10.87
C ARG A 156 -9.20 -8.68 -10.80
N GLY A 157 -9.79 -7.56 -11.19
CA GLY A 157 -11.25 -7.41 -11.24
C GLY A 157 -11.92 -7.09 -9.90
N HIS A 158 -11.16 -6.91 -8.81
CA HIS A 158 -11.71 -6.38 -7.56
C HIS A 158 -12.23 -4.94 -7.78
N PRO A 159 -13.34 -4.55 -7.12
CA PRO A 159 -13.85 -3.19 -7.23
C PRO A 159 -12.86 -2.18 -6.65
N PRO A 160 -12.80 -0.93 -7.16
CA PRO A 160 -11.77 0.03 -6.72
C PRO A 160 -11.78 0.35 -5.23
N ALA A 161 -12.93 0.26 -4.56
CA ALA A 161 -13.03 0.42 -3.12
C ALA A 161 -12.22 -0.63 -2.32
N ALA A 162 -12.00 -1.82 -2.90
CA ALA A 162 -11.27 -2.93 -2.29
C ALA A 162 -9.78 -2.93 -2.68
N TRP A 163 -9.31 -1.93 -3.43
CA TRP A 163 -7.92 -1.90 -3.88
C TRP A 163 -6.95 -1.61 -2.73
N ALA A 164 -5.87 -2.39 -2.71
CA ALA A 164 -4.67 -2.11 -1.94
C ALA A 164 -3.54 -1.76 -2.93
N HIS A 165 -2.83 -0.66 -2.68
CA HIS A 165 -1.67 -0.30 -3.48
C HIS A 165 -0.55 -1.30 -3.28
N GLY A 166 -0.04 -1.85 -4.39
CA GLY A 166 1.15 -2.69 -4.40
C GLY A 166 2.41 -1.97 -3.96
N PRO A 167 3.52 -2.69 -3.71
CA PRO A 167 4.80 -2.07 -3.42
C PRO A 167 5.25 -1.15 -4.55
N HIS A 168 5.55 0.11 -4.23
CA HIS A 168 6.08 1.12 -5.14
C HIS A 168 6.96 2.12 -4.40
N ILE A 169 7.71 2.89 -5.15
CA ILE A 169 8.20 4.21 -4.72
C ILE A 169 7.35 5.28 -5.41
N ASP A 170 7.24 6.42 -4.76
CA ASP A 170 6.28 7.45 -5.14
C ASP A 170 6.64 8.14 -6.47
N SER A 171 7.92 8.24 -6.79
CA SER A 171 8.40 8.79 -8.07
C SER A 171 7.93 8.00 -9.30
N TRP A 172 7.69 6.69 -9.17
CA TRP A 172 7.07 5.89 -10.23
C TRP A 172 5.65 6.38 -10.54
N ALA A 173 4.93 6.87 -9.52
CA ALA A 173 3.57 7.40 -9.61
C ALA A 173 3.52 8.93 -9.77
N GLY A 174 4.59 9.54 -10.30
CA GLY A 174 4.63 10.95 -10.66
C GLY A 174 4.71 11.91 -9.47
N HIS A 175 5.00 11.41 -8.28
CA HIS A 175 5.34 12.26 -7.14
C HIS A 175 6.81 12.72 -7.23
N SER A 176 7.16 13.76 -6.50
CA SER A 176 8.53 14.29 -6.48
C SER A 176 9.48 13.37 -5.74
N ARG A 177 10.72 13.24 -6.23
CA ARG A 177 11.76 12.36 -5.63
C ARG A 177 12.28 12.84 -4.28
N ASP A 178 12.39 14.15 -4.10
CA ASP A 178 13.01 14.80 -2.95
C ASP A 178 12.01 15.17 -1.84
N GLY A 179 10.85 14.51 -1.84
CA GLY A 179 9.75 14.83 -0.94
C GLY A 179 9.85 14.20 0.45
N ARG A 180 8.90 14.56 1.30
CA ARG A 180 8.56 13.89 2.55
C ARG A 180 7.05 13.68 2.55
N ASN A 181 6.66 12.42 2.62
CA ASN A 181 5.26 12.04 2.76
C ASN A 181 4.85 12.17 4.21
N ILE A 182 3.63 12.65 4.42
CA ILE A 182 2.96 12.64 5.72
C ILE A 182 1.75 11.73 5.56
N TRP A 183 1.70 10.65 6.33
CA TRP A 183 0.54 9.77 6.44
C TRP A 183 -0.01 9.81 7.86
N TRP A 184 -1.16 10.43 8.03
CA TRP A 184 -1.73 10.78 9.32
C TRP A 184 -2.95 9.93 9.63
N ALA A 185 -2.89 9.14 10.69
CA ALA A 185 -4.00 8.35 11.18
C ALA A 185 -5.06 9.25 11.84
N ILE A 186 -6.30 9.20 11.36
CA ILE A 186 -7.42 9.95 11.94
C ILE A 186 -8.18 9.13 12.98
N GLY A 187 -8.28 7.81 12.75
CA GLY A 187 -8.70 6.82 13.73
C GLY A 187 -7.56 5.83 14.03
N GLU A 188 -7.84 4.79 14.79
CA GLU A 188 -6.86 3.74 15.06
C GLU A 188 -6.50 2.97 13.77
N VAL A 189 -5.22 2.70 13.58
CA VAL A 189 -4.68 1.97 12.42
C VAL A 189 -3.86 0.78 12.93
N PRO A 190 -4.46 -0.41 13.01
CA PRO A 190 -3.74 -1.61 13.36
C PRO A 190 -2.81 -2.04 12.21
N ALA A 191 -1.89 -2.95 12.51
CA ALA A 191 -0.89 -3.44 11.55
C ALA A 191 -1.56 -4.05 10.30
N GLU A 192 -2.70 -4.71 10.50
CA GLU A 192 -3.51 -5.42 9.50
C GLU A 192 -4.35 -4.50 8.60
N ALA A 193 -4.19 -3.19 8.73
CA ALA A 193 -4.84 -2.18 7.89
C ALA A 193 -3.90 -1.04 7.46
N GLY A 194 -2.64 -1.01 7.90
CA GLY A 194 -1.78 0.16 7.77
C GLY A 194 -1.05 0.33 6.42
N MET A 195 -0.03 1.17 6.46
CA MET A 195 1.04 1.19 5.46
C MET A 195 2.11 0.16 5.83
N VAL A 196 2.80 -0.35 4.82
CA VAL A 196 3.97 -1.23 4.99
C VAL A 196 5.17 -0.62 4.29
N LEU A 197 6.36 -0.77 4.88
CA LEU A 197 7.64 -0.36 4.31
C LEU A 197 8.56 -1.57 4.12
N TYR A 198 9.51 -1.45 3.20
CA TYR A 198 10.62 -2.38 3.03
C TYR A 198 11.95 -1.61 3.17
N PRO A 199 12.30 -1.17 4.40
CA PRO A 199 13.47 -0.31 4.64
C PRO A 199 14.79 -0.97 4.26
N GLU A 200 14.86 -2.30 4.23
CA GLU A 200 16.03 -3.07 3.79
C GLU A 200 16.35 -2.84 2.30
N LEU A 201 15.36 -2.37 1.53
CA LEU A 201 15.49 -2.05 0.11
C LEU A 201 15.67 -0.55 -0.14
N ALA A 202 15.87 0.26 0.91
CA ALA A 202 16.14 1.69 0.74
C ALA A 202 17.37 1.91 -0.14
N ASN A 203 17.24 2.78 -1.15
CA ASN A 203 18.27 3.07 -2.16
C ASN A 203 18.62 1.91 -3.11
N ALA A 204 17.90 0.78 -3.06
CA ALA A 204 18.06 -0.28 -4.05
C ALA A 204 17.49 0.15 -5.41
N SER A 205 18.14 -0.26 -6.50
CA SER A 205 17.58 -0.13 -7.85
C SER A 205 16.55 -1.23 -8.06
N LEU A 206 15.27 -0.86 -8.13
CA LEU A 206 14.13 -1.78 -8.15
C LEU A 206 13.44 -1.78 -9.52
N PRO A 207 12.97 -2.94 -10.02
CA PRO A 207 12.28 -3.00 -11.30
C PRO A 207 10.83 -2.51 -11.17
N CYS A 208 10.48 -1.49 -11.95
CA CYS A 208 9.12 -0.95 -12.05
C CYS A 208 8.38 -1.57 -13.24
N GLU A 209 7.18 -2.12 -12.99
CA GLU A 209 6.27 -2.53 -14.05
C GLU A 209 5.53 -1.29 -14.61
N ARG A 210 5.86 -0.87 -15.83
CA ARG A 210 5.33 0.38 -16.42
C ARG A 210 3.82 0.39 -16.56
N ARG A 211 3.18 -0.77 -16.73
CA ARG A 211 1.72 -0.87 -16.85
C ARG A 211 0.99 -0.51 -15.56
N THR A 212 1.58 -0.79 -14.41
CA THR A 212 0.90 -0.65 -13.11
C THR A 212 1.54 0.40 -12.21
N LEU A 213 2.82 0.72 -12.46
CA LEU A 213 3.70 1.55 -11.64
C LEU A 213 3.99 0.95 -10.25
N TYR A 214 3.87 -0.38 -10.14
CA TYR A 214 4.26 -1.16 -8.97
C TYR A 214 5.54 -1.95 -9.26
N LEU A 215 6.10 -2.55 -8.22
CA LEU A 215 7.22 -3.48 -8.32
C LEU A 215 6.88 -4.63 -9.29
N GLN A 216 7.84 -4.96 -10.16
CA GLN A 216 7.68 -6.04 -11.12
C GLN A 216 7.52 -7.40 -10.41
N ALA A 217 6.59 -8.23 -10.90
CA ALA A 217 6.42 -9.61 -10.43
C ALA A 217 7.70 -10.44 -10.61
N GLY A 218 7.93 -11.43 -9.73
CA GLY A 218 9.17 -12.20 -9.67
C GLY A 218 10.27 -11.56 -8.82
N TYR A 219 10.09 -10.32 -8.36
CA TYR A 219 11.01 -9.70 -7.41
C TYR A 219 10.71 -10.16 -5.99
N ARG A 220 11.67 -10.84 -5.35
CA ARG A 220 11.49 -11.33 -3.97
C ARG A 220 11.58 -10.19 -2.95
N LEU A 221 10.53 -10.04 -2.16
CA LEU A 221 10.45 -9.07 -1.07
C LEU A 221 10.91 -9.69 0.26
N PRO A 222 11.54 -8.89 1.14
CA PRO A 222 11.73 -9.29 2.53
C PRO A 222 10.39 -9.28 3.28
N VAL A 223 10.42 -9.69 4.56
CA VAL A 223 9.26 -9.55 5.44
C VAL A 223 8.88 -8.07 5.53
N PRO A 224 7.61 -7.69 5.27
CA PRO A 224 7.20 -6.29 5.32
C PRO A 224 7.31 -5.73 6.74
N THR A 225 7.80 -4.49 6.86
CA THR A 225 7.75 -3.74 8.13
C THR A 225 6.37 -3.10 8.28
N TYR A 226 5.60 -3.56 9.27
CA TYR A 226 4.29 -3.01 9.62
C TYR A 226 4.41 -1.81 10.55
N LEU A 227 3.58 -0.79 10.32
CA LEU A 227 3.63 0.48 11.04
C LEU A 227 2.24 0.83 11.60
N PRO A 228 1.81 0.19 12.70
CA PRO A 228 0.57 0.57 13.36
C PRO A 228 0.66 1.98 13.95
N LEU A 229 -0.44 2.71 13.86
CA LEU A 229 -0.56 4.10 14.30
C LEU A 229 -1.85 4.27 15.12
N ALA A 230 -1.72 4.86 16.29
CA ALA A 230 -2.84 5.35 17.07
C ALA A 230 -3.47 6.58 16.40
N ALA A 231 -4.72 6.88 16.76
CA ALA A 231 -5.41 8.06 16.27
C ALA A 231 -4.62 9.34 16.60
N GLY A 232 -4.32 10.14 15.58
CA GLY A 232 -3.52 11.36 15.70
C GLY A 232 -2.02 11.17 15.45
N GLU A 233 -1.53 9.94 15.35
CA GLU A 233 -0.15 9.67 14.98
C GLU A 233 0.08 9.77 13.47
N MET A 234 1.29 10.17 13.10
CA MET A 234 1.71 10.42 11.74
C MET A 234 2.97 9.63 11.44
N LEU A 235 3.01 8.99 10.28
CA LEU A 235 4.24 8.50 9.67
C LEU A 235 4.74 9.57 8.71
N VAL A 236 5.96 10.07 8.95
CA VAL A 236 6.66 10.95 8.01
C VAL A 236 7.81 10.18 7.39
N PHE A 237 7.80 9.99 6.07
CA PHE A 237 8.73 9.07 5.41
C PHE A 237 9.22 9.57 4.06
N ASP A 238 10.36 9.03 3.65
CA ASP A 238 10.96 9.29 2.34
C ASP A 238 10.16 8.58 1.22
N PRO A 239 9.70 9.29 0.18
CA PRO A 239 8.90 8.73 -0.92
C PRO A 239 9.65 7.66 -1.73
N GLU A 240 10.98 7.66 -1.69
CA GLU A 240 11.83 6.72 -2.44
C GLU A 240 12.09 5.41 -1.68
N VAL A 241 11.41 5.21 -0.55
CA VAL A 241 11.41 3.95 0.19
C VAL A 241 10.31 3.08 -0.36
N LEU A 242 10.63 1.84 -0.72
CA LEU A 242 9.62 0.92 -1.21
C LEU A 242 8.54 0.71 -0.14
N HIS A 243 7.30 0.99 -0.52
CA HIS A 243 6.17 0.95 0.39
C HIS A 243 4.89 0.50 -0.32
N GLY A 244 3.92 0.04 0.47
CA GLY A 244 2.63 -0.40 -0.04
C GLY A 244 1.53 -0.13 0.97
N THR A 245 0.31 -0.47 0.59
CA THR A 245 -0.84 -0.48 1.51
C THR A 245 -1.13 -1.92 1.90
N HIS A 246 -1.17 -2.20 3.20
CA HIS A 246 -1.72 -3.47 3.68
C HIS A 246 -3.22 -3.52 3.30
N LEU A 247 -3.69 -4.64 2.79
CA LEU A 247 -5.12 -4.85 2.55
C LEU A 247 -5.87 -4.66 3.88
N ASN A 248 -6.94 -3.87 3.94
CA ASN A 248 -7.67 -3.72 5.20
C ASN A 248 -8.43 -5.02 5.52
N THR A 249 -7.81 -5.87 6.32
CA THR A 249 -8.36 -7.20 6.68
C THR A 249 -9.15 -7.20 7.97
N THR A 250 -9.25 -6.04 8.62
CA THR A 250 -10.02 -5.85 9.86
C THR A 250 -11.51 -5.67 9.58
N ASP A 251 -12.30 -5.60 10.64
CA ASP A 251 -13.72 -5.21 10.59
C ASP A 251 -13.94 -3.69 10.80
N ALA A 252 -12.87 -2.89 10.80
CA ALA A 252 -12.90 -1.45 10.97
C ALA A 252 -12.60 -0.70 9.67
N THR A 253 -13.22 0.46 9.47
CA THR A 253 -12.82 1.43 8.44
C THR A 253 -11.55 2.16 8.87
N ARG A 254 -10.53 2.14 8.01
CA ARG A 254 -9.34 2.96 8.18
C ARG A 254 -9.55 4.33 7.56
N VAL A 255 -9.33 5.37 8.35
CA VAL A 255 -9.32 6.76 7.89
C VAL A 255 -7.95 7.39 8.13
N ALA A 256 -7.35 7.94 7.06
CA ALA A 256 -6.08 8.63 7.13
C ALA A 256 -6.03 9.83 6.19
N ILE A 257 -5.17 10.80 6.47
CA ILE A 257 -4.88 11.91 5.57
C ILE A 257 -3.46 11.76 5.03
N SER A 258 -3.27 11.99 3.73
CA SER A 258 -1.94 12.07 3.12
C SER A 258 -1.66 13.44 2.52
N MET A 259 -0.45 13.93 2.78
CA MET A 259 0.09 15.21 2.32
C MET A 259 1.56 15.02 2.00
N ARG A 260 2.17 15.97 1.29
CA ARG A 260 3.58 15.90 0.93
C ARG A 260 4.25 17.27 1.01
N LEU A 261 5.52 17.25 1.39
CA LEU A 261 6.38 18.42 1.50
C LEU A 261 7.66 18.21 0.71
N ASN A 262 8.29 19.28 0.21
CA ASN A 262 9.64 19.25 -0.35
C ASN A 262 10.47 20.40 0.21
N ALA A 263 11.63 20.10 0.78
CA ALA A 263 12.55 21.11 1.33
C ALA A 263 13.08 22.07 0.26
N SER A 264 13.18 21.58 -0.98
CA SER A 264 13.63 22.29 -2.16
C SER A 264 12.55 22.32 -3.23
N ARG A 265 12.79 23.07 -4.31
CA ARG A 265 11.92 23.05 -5.48
C ARG A 265 11.76 21.59 -5.97
N PRO A 266 10.52 21.06 -6.03
CA PRO A 266 10.25 19.67 -6.36
C PRO A 266 10.89 19.21 -7.66
N THR A 267 11.45 18.01 -7.66
CA THR A 267 12.02 17.38 -8.85
C THR A 267 11.28 16.10 -9.24
N PHE A 268 11.09 15.89 -10.54
CA PHE A 268 10.30 14.77 -11.07
C PHE A 268 11.15 13.78 -11.87
N ASP A 269 10.67 12.53 -11.93
CA ASP A 269 11.28 11.48 -12.73
C ASP A 269 10.98 11.68 -14.23
N PRO A 270 11.99 11.86 -15.10
CA PRO A 270 11.78 11.97 -16.54
C PRO A 270 11.18 10.70 -17.19
N ALA A 271 11.30 9.53 -16.55
CA ALA A 271 10.76 8.26 -17.04
C ALA A 271 9.27 8.06 -16.72
N CYS A 272 8.73 8.77 -15.73
CA CYS A 272 7.29 8.77 -15.46
C CYS A 272 6.57 9.60 -16.53
N PHE A 273 5.37 9.22 -16.94
CA PHE A 273 4.63 9.92 -18.00
C PHE A 273 3.79 11.11 -17.50
N TYR A 274 3.65 11.27 -16.19
CA TYR A 274 2.92 12.39 -15.57
C TYR A 274 3.60 12.82 -14.26
N SER A 275 3.18 13.96 -13.70
CA SER A 275 3.69 14.44 -12.42
C SER A 275 2.64 15.22 -11.62
N ARG A 276 2.84 15.34 -10.30
CA ARG A 276 2.08 16.27 -9.44
C ARG A 276 2.72 17.66 -9.51
N GLU A 277 2.22 18.49 -10.41
CA GLU A 277 2.85 19.78 -10.77
C GLU A 277 2.36 20.98 -9.94
N PHE A 278 1.44 20.82 -9.00
CA PHE A 278 0.80 21.94 -8.28
C PHE A 278 1.24 21.99 -6.82
N TRP A 279 1.91 23.07 -6.46
CA TRP A 279 2.60 23.22 -5.17
C TRP A 279 2.35 24.61 -4.58
N ARG A 280 2.63 24.78 -3.30
CA ARG A 280 2.50 26.05 -2.57
C ARG A 280 3.77 26.29 -1.79
N ARG A 281 4.14 27.54 -1.53
CA ARG A 281 5.25 27.83 -0.61
C ARG A 281 4.74 27.83 0.81
N ALA A 282 5.56 27.32 1.72
CA ALA A 282 5.30 27.37 3.16
C ALA A 282 5.08 28.81 3.63
N ALA A 283 5.93 29.74 3.16
CA ALA A 283 5.82 31.16 3.50
C ALA A 283 4.48 31.79 3.09
N ASP A 284 3.92 31.38 1.95
CA ASP A 284 2.61 31.87 1.48
C ASP A 284 1.48 31.33 2.35
N ILE A 285 1.52 30.03 2.69
CA ILE A 285 0.55 29.40 3.60
C ILE A 285 0.59 30.06 4.99
N GLU A 286 1.79 30.33 5.53
CA GLU A 286 2.00 30.99 6.82
C GLU A 286 1.44 32.42 6.85
N GLN A 287 1.43 33.10 5.71
CA GLN A 287 0.84 34.43 5.52
C GLN A 287 -0.66 34.39 5.22
N GLY A 288 -1.25 33.20 5.08
CA GLY A 288 -2.67 33.01 4.74
C GLY A 288 -2.97 33.25 3.25
N HIS A 289 -1.96 33.23 2.39
CA HIS A 289 -2.14 33.33 0.94
C HIS A 289 -2.56 31.98 0.35
N ASP A 290 -3.48 32.01 -0.63
CA ASP A 290 -3.98 30.81 -1.31
C ASP A 290 -3.37 30.61 -2.71
N GLU A 291 -2.15 31.11 -2.93
CA GLU A 291 -1.47 30.98 -4.22
C GLU A 291 -1.03 29.52 -4.46
N VAL A 292 -1.22 29.04 -5.69
CA VAL A 292 -0.75 27.74 -6.16
C VAL A 292 0.23 27.96 -7.30
N LEU A 293 1.44 27.46 -7.12
CA LEU A 293 2.49 27.42 -8.13
C LEU A 293 2.28 26.23 -9.07
N HIS A 294 2.38 26.50 -10.37
CA HIS A 294 2.48 25.44 -11.38
C HIS A 294 3.95 25.16 -11.70
N LEU A 295 4.48 24.11 -11.10
CA LEU A 295 5.83 23.60 -11.31
C LEU A 295 5.80 22.51 -12.39
N ARG A 296 5.80 22.93 -13.65
CA ARG A 296 5.74 22.04 -14.82
C ARG A 296 6.85 21.00 -14.78
N ARG A 297 6.53 19.73 -15.05
CA ARG A 297 7.52 18.64 -14.97
C ARG A 297 8.71 18.85 -15.90
N GLU A 298 8.46 19.39 -17.10
CA GLU A 298 9.48 19.64 -18.12
C GLU A 298 10.54 20.65 -17.69
N ASP A 299 10.19 21.55 -16.77
CA ASP A 299 11.10 22.55 -16.21
C ASP A 299 11.76 22.08 -14.90
N ASN A 300 11.35 20.93 -14.37
CA ASN A 300 11.69 20.46 -13.02
C ASN A 300 12.06 18.97 -12.99
N PHE A 301 12.67 18.44 -14.06
CA PHE A 301 13.23 17.10 -13.99
C PHE A 301 14.43 17.07 -13.05
N GLY A 302 14.48 16.06 -12.18
CA GLY A 302 15.66 15.79 -11.38
C GLY A 302 16.83 15.33 -12.25
N ALA A 303 18.03 15.31 -11.68
CA ALA A 303 19.17 14.68 -12.33
C ALA A 303 18.80 13.23 -12.73
N PRO A 304 19.24 12.73 -13.90
CA PRO A 304 19.09 11.33 -14.23
C PRO A 304 19.72 10.49 -13.11
N VAL A 305 18.95 9.61 -12.50
CA VAL A 305 19.52 8.61 -11.59
C VAL A 305 20.32 7.67 -12.50
N ALA A 306 21.63 7.59 -12.28
CA ALA A 306 22.45 6.64 -13.02
C ALA A 306 21.79 5.26 -12.88
N ALA A 307 21.59 4.56 -13.99
CA ALA A 307 21.01 3.23 -14.00
C ALA A 307 21.98 2.26 -13.30
N ALA A 308 21.95 2.26 -11.96
CA ALA A 308 22.57 1.20 -11.19
C ALA A 308 21.88 -0.10 -11.63
N PRO A 309 22.65 -1.16 -11.91
CA PRO A 309 22.07 -2.45 -12.25
C PRO A 309 21.00 -2.81 -11.22
N VAL A 310 19.80 -3.16 -11.68
CA VAL A 310 18.74 -3.66 -10.81
C VAL A 310 19.31 -4.87 -10.08
N GLN A 311 19.33 -4.81 -8.75
CA GLN A 311 19.75 -5.94 -7.94
C GLN A 311 18.57 -6.89 -7.85
N THR A 312 18.53 -7.91 -8.71
CA THR A 312 17.48 -8.93 -8.65
C THR A 312 17.88 -9.99 -7.62
N PRO A 313 17.06 -10.22 -6.57
CA PRO A 313 17.27 -11.35 -5.67
C PRO A 313 17.30 -12.68 -6.44
N ALA A 314 17.96 -13.69 -5.87
CA ALA A 314 17.93 -15.03 -6.44
C ALA A 314 16.48 -15.53 -6.53
N ALA A 315 16.08 -15.98 -7.72
CA ALA A 315 14.74 -16.51 -7.95
C ALA A 315 14.45 -17.70 -7.03
N VAL A 316 13.18 -17.88 -6.68
CA VAL A 316 12.76 -19.05 -5.92
C VAL A 316 13.02 -20.30 -6.76
N PRO A 317 13.65 -21.36 -6.20
CA PRO A 317 13.87 -22.60 -6.92
C PRO A 317 12.54 -23.18 -7.45
N VAL A 318 12.52 -23.53 -8.73
CA VAL A 318 11.40 -24.22 -9.38
C VAL A 318 11.83 -25.64 -9.72
N ILE A 319 11.07 -26.62 -9.28
CA ILE A 319 11.25 -28.03 -9.64
C ILE A 319 10.06 -28.51 -10.48
N ALA A 320 10.34 -29.35 -11.47
CA ALA A 320 9.31 -30.01 -12.23
C ALA A 320 8.64 -31.11 -11.39
N GLY A 321 7.32 -31.11 -11.33
CA GLY A 321 6.53 -32.19 -10.77
C GLY A 321 5.90 -33.05 -11.87
N GLN A 322 5.75 -34.34 -11.60
CA GLN A 322 5.06 -35.29 -12.48
C GLN A 322 3.70 -35.64 -11.89
N LEU A 323 2.63 -35.26 -12.58
CA LEU A 323 1.25 -35.57 -12.18
C LEU A 323 0.86 -36.99 -12.61
N ASP A 324 0.65 -37.86 -11.63
CA ASP A 324 -0.10 -39.10 -11.80
C ASP A 324 -1.59 -38.77 -11.74
N GLN A 325 -2.20 -38.61 -12.92
CA GLN A 325 -3.62 -38.27 -13.06
C GLN A 325 -4.55 -39.36 -12.49
N ALA A 326 -4.16 -40.63 -12.56
CA ALA A 326 -4.99 -41.74 -12.12
C ALA A 326 -5.17 -41.74 -10.60
N ASN A 327 -4.14 -41.33 -9.88
CA ASN A 327 -4.12 -41.32 -8.41
C ASN A 327 -4.24 -39.92 -7.79
N GLY A 328 -4.20 -38.85 -8.59
CA GLY A 328 -4.23 -37.47 -8.09
C GLY A 328 -3.00 -37.14 -7.24
N VAL A 329 -1.81 -37.56 -7.69
CA VAL A 329 -0.56 -37.35 -6.94
C VAL A 329 0.49 -36.70 -7.82
N ILE A 330 1.12 -35.63 -7.34
CA ILE A 330 2.29 -35.03 -7.95
C ILE A 330 3.55 -35.59 -7.28
N HIS A 331 4.47 -36.09 -8.09
CA HIS A 331 5.78 -36.56 -7.67
C HIS A 331 6.87 -35.53 -7.99
N GLY A 332 7.81 -35.31 -7.08
CA GLY A 332 8.92 -34.38 -7.28
C GLY A 332 10.17 -34.74 -6.49
N GLN A 333 11.26 -34.02 -6.75
CA GLN A 333 12.53 -34.15 -6.05
C GLN A 333 12.98 -32.78 -5.53
N LEU A 334 13.07 -32.64 -4.22
CA LEU A 334 13.52 -31.40 -3.58
C LEU A 334 15.03 -31.20 -3.79
N PRO A 335 15.47 -29.95 -4.03
CA PRO A 335 16.88 -29.60 -3.91
C PRO A 335 17.34 -29.77 -2.46
N ALA A 336 18.65 -29.94 -2.28
CA ALA A 336 19.28 -29.92 -0.96
C ALA A 336 18.91 -28.64 -0.19
N ALA A 337 18.87 -28.74 1.13
CA ALA A 337 18.57 -27.58 1.96
C ALA A 337 19.71 -26.55 1.93
N GLY A 338 19.33 -25.29 1.80
CA GLY A 338 20.21 -24.13 1.75
C GLY A 338 19.42 -22.84 1.98
N PRO A 339 20.11 -21.69 2.14
CA PRO A 339 19.49 -20.42 2.54
C PRO A 339 18.31 -19.98 1.65
N ASP A 340 18.38 -20.24 0.33
CA ASP A 340 17.36 -19.82 -0.64
C ASP A 340 16.25 -20.85 -0.88
N THR A 341 16.28 -21.97 -0.16
CA THR A 341 15.36 -23.10 -0.39
C THR A 341 14.29 -23.23 0.70
N GLN A 342 14.08 -22.17 1.48
CA GLN A 342 12.98 -22.10 2.45
C GLN A 342 11.62 -22.21 1.74
N ARG A 343 11.50 -21.60 0.55
CA ARG A 343 10.35 -21.72 -0.35
C ARG A 343 10.82 -22.34 -1.66
N ILE A 344 10.02 -23.23 -2.24
CA ILE A 344 10.28 -23.91 -3.51
C ILE A 344 8.96 -23.98 -4.27
N ILE A 345 8.99 -23.77 -5.58
CA ILE A 345 7.82 -24.02 -6.43
C ILE A 345 7.91 -25.41 -7.05
N VAL A 346 6.82 -26.17 -6.98
CA VAL A 346 6.58 -27.36 -7.78
C VAL A 346 5.67 -26.97 -8.95
N ASP A 347 6.19 -27.10 -10.16
CA ASP A 347 5.44 -26.84 -11.39
C ASP A 347 4.99 -28.16 -12.03
N ALA A 348 3.68 -28.42 -12.01
CA ALA A 348 3.07 -29.65 -12.49
C ALA A 348 1.67 -29.36 -13.03
N ALA A 349 1.61 -28.84 -14.26
CA ALA A 349 0.36 -28.38 -14.88
C ALA A 349 -0.82 -29.36 -14.70
N PRO A 350 -2.00 -28.88 -14.29
CA PRO A 350 -2.39 -27.47 -14.11
C PRO A 350 -1.98 -26.85 -12.75
N TYR A 351 -1.30 -27.60 -11.88
CA TYR A 351 -0.97 -27.15 -10.53
C TYR A 351 0.36 -26.41 -10.47
N ARG A 352 0.38 -25.33 -9.69
CA ARG A 352 1.60 -24.64 -9.26
C ARG A 352 1.56 -24.51 -7.75
N ILE A 353 2.42 -25.28 -7.08
CA ILE A 353 2.36 -25.47 -5.63
C ILE A 353 3.60 -24.85 -5.01
N MET A 354 3.42 -23.97 -4.03
CA MET A 354 4.49 -23.49 -3.18
C MET A 354 4.70 -24.46 -2.02
N LEU A 355 5.91 -24.97 -1.91
CA LEU A 355 6.40 -25.68 -0.76
C LEU A 355 7.10 -24.71 0.17
N VAL A 356 6.84 -24.83 1.47
CA VAL A 356 7.51 -24.04 2.50
C VAL A 356 8.06 -24.98 3.56
N ARG A 357 9.35 -24.81 3.89
CA ARG A 357 9.99 -25.55 4.97
C ARG A 357 9.79 -24.78 6.26
N THR A 358 9.07 -25.38 7.21
CA THR A 358 8.88 -24.88 8.58
C THR A 358 9.68 -25.72 9.57
N SER A 359 9.68 -25.35 10.85
CA SER A 359 10.31 -26.16 11.91
C SER A 359 9.68 -27.55 12.02
N ASP A 360 8.41 -27.68 11.67
CA ASP A 360 7.60 -28.89 11.80
C ASP A 360 7.56 -29.73 10.51
N GLY A 361 8.36 -29.36 9.51
CA GLY A 361 8.49 -30.07 8.24
C GLY A 361 8.06 -29.23 7.03
N THR A 362 7.88 -29.90 5.89
CA THR A 362 7.49 -29.22 4.64
C THR A 362 5.97 -29.13 4.56
N ARG A 363 5.47 -27.94 4.26
CA ARG A 363 4.06 -27.64 3.97
C ARG A 363 3.89 -27.34 2.48
N ALA A 364 2.69 -27.57 1.96
CA ALA A 364 2.36 -27.38 0.56
C ALA A 364 1.07 -26.56 0.42
N TYR A 365 1.11 -25.50 -0.37
CA TYR A 365 0.00 -24.60 -0.64
C TYR A 365 -0.06 -24.22 -2.12
N ASP A 366 -1.20 -23.75 -2.60
CA ASP A 366 -1.23 -23.06 -3.90
C ASP A 366 -0.20 -21.92 -3.91
N ALA A 367 0.56 -21.82 -5.02
CA ALA A 367 1.51 -20.73 -5.18
C ALA A 367 0.81 -19.38 -5.34
N ALA A 368 -0.38 -19.37 -5.92
CA ALA A 368 -1.16 -18.15 -6.13
C ALA A 368 -1.80 -17.65 -4.83
N CYS A 369 -1.59 -16.38 -4.50
CA CYS A 369 -2.29 -15.72 -3.39
C CYS A 369 -3.81 -15.71 -3.66
N PRO A 370 -4.67 -16.05 -2.67
CA PRO A 370 -6.13 -16.08 -2.85
C PRO A 370 -6.76 -14.71 -3.13
N HIS A 371 -6.00 -13.61 -3.03
CA HIS A 371 -6.48 -12.25 -3.30
C HIS A 371 -6.29 -11.82 -4.76
N TYR A 372 -5.03 -11.59 -5.17
CA TYR A 372 -4.67 -11.11 -6.53
C TYR A 372 -4.01 -12.19 -7.41
N GLY A 373 -3.94 -13.44 -6.95
CA GLY A 373 -3.34 -14.54 -7.71
C GLY A 373 -1.84 -14.36 -7.99
N VAL A 374 -1.15 -13.49 -7.26
CA VAL A 374 0.31 -13.30 -7.37
C VAL A 374 1.05 -14.46 -6.72
N ASP A 375 2.25 -14.78 -7.19
CA ASP A 375 3.05 -15.88 -6.65
C ASP A 375 3.53 -15.52 -5.23
N LEU A 376 3.05 -16.24 -4.21
CA LEU A 376 3.39 -16.03 -2.80
C LEU A 376 4.86 -16.27 -2.52
N ALA A 377 5.56 -16.98 -3.40
CA ALA A 377 6.98 -17.26 -3.22
C ALA A 377 7.85 -15.99 -3.35
N ASP A 378 7.38 -14.99 -4.11
CA ASP A 378 7.97 -13.66 -4.21
C ASP A 378 7.79 -12.83 -2.92
N GLY A 379 6.89 -13.27 -2.04
CA GLY A 379 6.65 -12.63 -0.75
C GLY A 379 7.75 -12.87 0.29
N GLY A 380 7.72 -12.06 1.34
CA GLY A 380 8.48 -12.33 2.56
C GLY A 380 8.01 -13.63 3.23
N CYS A 381 8.90 -14.31 3.94
CA CYS A 381 8.56 -15.46 4.77
C CYS A 381 9.36 -15.39 6.06
N ASP A 382 8.68 -15.57 7.17
CA ASP A 382 9.26 -15.54 8.50
C ASP A 382 9.18 -16.96 9.08
N SER A 383 10.34 -17.58 9.29
CA SER A 383 10.43 -18.91 9.91
C SER A 383 10.16 -18.90 11.39
N ASP A 384 10.35 -17.76 12.07
CA ASP A 384 10.22 -17.68 13.52
C ASP A 384 8.75 -17.57 13.92
N SER A 385 7.94 -16.96 13.04
CA SER A 385 6.49 -16.83 13.22
C SER A 385 5.65 -17.74 12.32
N ASP A 386 6.27 -18.63 11.53
CA ASP A 386 5.61 -19.50 10.55
C ASP A 386 4.63 -18.74 9.64
N LYS A 387 5.08 -17.61 9.06
CA LYS A 387 4.24 -16.76 8.20
C LYS A 387 4.82 -16.57 6.81
N VAL A 388 3.93 -16.48 5.82
CA VAL A 388 4.25 -15.98 4.47
C VAL A 388 3.43 -14.73 4.18
N TYR A 389 4.01 -13.78 3.47
CA TYR A 389 3.42 -12.46 3.24
C TYR A 389 3.16 -12.25 1.75
N CYS A 390 1.95 -11.85 1.39
CA CYS A 390 1.62 -11.58 -0.01
C CYS A 390 2.48 -10.43 -0.55
N PRO A 391 3.22 -10.61 -1.66
CA PRO A 391 4.05 -9.54 -2.23
C PRO A 391 3.22 -8.37 -2.76
N ALA A 392 1.93 -8.55 -3.03
CA ALA A 392 1.10 -7.53 -3.66
C ALA A 392 0.32 -6.63 -2.69
N CYS A 393 -0.02 -7.11 -1.49
CA CYS A 393 -0.84 -6.36 -0.54
C CYS A 393 -0.47 -6.64 0.93
N ALA A 394 0.68 -7.28 1.15
CA ALA A 394 1.28 -7.58 2.44
C ALA A 394 0.46 -8.42 3.42
N ILE A 395 -0.72 -8.92 3.06
CA ILE A 395 -1.47 -9.84 3.93
C ILE A 395 -0.61 -11.05 4.32
N SER A 396 -0.55 -11.36 5.60
CA SER A 396 0.16 -12.53 6.12
C SER A 396 -0.76 -13.75 6.21
N PHE A 397 -0.22 -14.92 5.89
CA PHE A 397 -0.86 -16.21 6.11
C PHE A 397 -0.04 -17.04 7.07
N ASP A 398 -0.72 -17.65 8.03
CA ASP A 398 -0.16 -18.61 8.96
C ASP A 398 0.09 -19.94 8.21
N LEU A 399 1.33 -20.43 8.22
CA LEU A 399 1.77 -21.63 7.51
C LEU A 399 1.44 -22.94 8.24
N GLN A 400 0.81 -22.88 9.41
CA GLN A 400 0.30 -24.07 10.09
C GLN A 400 -1.15 -24.33 9.70
N THR A 401 -1.94 -23.27 9.60
CA THR A 401 -3.39 -23.29 9.40
C THR A 401 -3.83 -22.87 8.00
N GLY A 402 -2.96 -22.19 7.25
CA GLY A 402 -3.26 -21.55 5.96
C GLY A 402 -4.10 -20.28 6.08
N LYS A 403 -4.50 -19.85 7.28
CA LYS A 403 -5.44 -18.74 7.48
C LYS A 403 -4.74 -17.39 7.48
N SER A 404 -5.46 -16.36 7.05
CA SER A 404 -5.09 -14.96 7.28
C SER A 404 -6.03 -14.31 8.30
N SER A 405 -5.79 -13.03 8.62
CA SER A 405 -6.73 -12.19 9.36
C SER A 405 -8.04 -11.93 8.61
N CYS A 406 -8.08 -12.15 7.29
CA CYS A 406 -9.30 -12.02 6.50
C CYS A 406 -9.99 -13.38 6.28
N PRO A 407 -11.24 -13.56 6.74
CA PRO A 407 -11.91 -14.86 6.67
C PRO A 407 -12.07 -15.45 5.27
N SER A 408 -12.24 -14.61 4.23
CA SER A 408 -12.35 -15.10 2.84
C SER A 408 -11.02 -15.37 2.14
N LEU A 409 -9.89 -15.04 2.78
CA LEU A 409 -8.55 -15.23 2.21
C LEU A 409 -7.82 -16.30 3.01
N THR A 410 -7.92 -17.53 2.55
CA THR A 410 -7.23 -18.70 3.13
C THR A 410 -6.44 -19.38 2.03
N LEU A 411 -5.22 -19.83 2.35
CA LEU A 411 -4.42 -20.63 1.44
C LEU A 411 -5.07 -21.99 1.22
N GLN A 412 -5.01 -22.50 -0.01
CA GLN A 412 -5.42 -23.87 -0.31
C GLN A 412 -4.27 -24.83 0.07
N PRO A 413 -4.40 -25.66 1.12
CA PRO A 413 -3.36 -26.61 1.51
C PRO A 413 -3.43 -27.88 0.66
N TYR A 414 -2.29 -28.57 0.59
CA TYR A 414 -2.18 -29.91 0.01
C TYR A 414 -1.54 -30.89 0.98
N ASP A 415 -2.02 -32.14 0.99
CA ASP A 415 -1.36 -33.21 1.74
C ASP A 415 -0.03 -33.54 1.07
N ILE A 416 1.07 -33.29 1.77
CA ILE A 416 2.42 -33.63 1.32
C ILE A 416 3.02 -34.73 2.18
N ARG A 417 3.68 -35.68 1.51
CA ARG A 417 4.60 -36.64 2.14
C ARG A 417 5.98 -36.46 1.55
N GLN A 418 6.98 -36.42 2.43
CA GLN A 418 8.38 -36.30 2.06
C GLN A 418 9.16 -37.51 2.60
N ASP A 419 9.96 -38.14 1.74
CA ASP A 419 10.90 -39.22 2.07
C ASP A 419 12.27 -38.88 1.48
N GLY A 420 13.17 -38.39 2.33
CA GLY A 420 14.42 -37.76 1.90
C GLY A 420 14.16 -36.55 1.01
N ALA A 421 14.66 -36.61 -0.24
CA ALA A 421 14.41 -35.59 -1.25
C ALA A 421 13.11 -35.82 -2.04
N ALA A 422 12.56 -37.05 -2.02
CA ALA A 422 11.36 -37.36 -2.78
C ALA A 422 10.12 -36.78 -2.10
N ILE A 423 9.24 -36.17 -2.88
CA ILE A 423 7.95 -35.66 -2.41
C ILE A 423 6.78 -36.27 -3.17
N ARG A 424 5.65 -36.39 -2.48
CA ARG A 424 4.35 -36.79 -3.03
C ARG A 424 3.30 -35.82 -2.51
N ILE A 425 2.63 -35.12 -3.40
CA ILE A 425 1.61 -34.12 -3.05
C ILE A 425 0.28 -34.63 -3.59
N ARG A 426 -0.70 -34.83 -2.71
CA ARG A 426 -2.05 -35.20 -3.13
C ARG A 426 -2.78 -33.96 -3.63
N VAL A 427 -3.34 -34.05 -4.82
CA VAL A 427 -4.16 -33.02 -5.44
C VAL A 427 -5.55 -33.59 -5.73
N ALA A 428 -6.56 -32.72 -5.79
CA ALA A 428 -7.84 -33.12 -6.37
C ALA A 428 -7.60 -33.54 -7.83
N PRO A 429 -8.27 -34.57 -8.38
CA PRO A 429 -8.23 -34.83 -9.80
C PRO A 429 -8.67 -33.55 -10.54
N PRO A 430 -8.03 -33.16 -11.65
CA PRO A 430 -8.51 -32.01 -12.42
C PRO A 430 -9.97 -32.25 -12.77
N GLU A 431 -10.86 -31.30 -12.45
CA GLU A 431 -12.25 -31.37 -12.88
C GLU A 431 -12.24 -31.60 -14.39
N ALA A 432 -12.94 -32.65 -14.84
CA ALA A 432 -13.15 -32.85 -16.25
C ALA A 432 -13.86 -31.59 -16.75
N VAL A 433 -13.15 -30.78 -17.52
CA VAL A 433 -13.71 -29.60 -18.18
C VAL A 433 -14.92 -30.12 -18.96
N ALA A 434 -16.13 -29.80 -18.47
CA ALA A 434 -17.34 -30.09 -19.21
C ALA A 434 -17.22 -29.35 -20.56
N PRO A 435 -17.42 -30.05 -21.70
CA PRO A 435 -17.12 -29.51 -23.02
C PRO A 435 -17.91 -28.26 -23.38
#